data_AF-A0A923BWX5-F1
#
_entry.id   AF-A0A923BWX5-F1
#
_cell.length_a   1.000
_cell.length_b   1.000
_cell.length_c   1.000
_cell.angle_alpha   90.00
_cell.angle_beta   90.00
_cell.angle_gamma   90.00
#
_symmetry.space_group_name_H-M   'P 1'
#
loop_
_entity.id
_entity.type
_entity.pdbx_description
1 polymer ?
#
loop_
_entity_poly.entity_id
_entity_poly.type
_entity_poly.pdbx_seq_one_letter_code
_entity_poly.pdbx_strand_id
1 'polypeptide(L)'
;MKTGIDMGSTRSGEPAELNLAELLATRLLVQGNSGSGKSHLLRRLLEQSAPLVQQAIIDPEGDFVSLADQFGHVVVDGTASPIELQKIALRVRQHRVSVVLNLEELDADEQLRATAAFLGGLFDIDRAHWYPMLVVVDEAQLFAPVMAGEASDEARRLSLGAMTNLMCRGRKRGLAGVIATQRLAKLAKNVAAEASNFLMGRTFLDIDMQRAADLLGMDRRQAEMFRDLERGQFVALGPALSKKPLPVRIGPVASVDRGGAPSLMPLPEQAPEDASKLIFTAGEDEVAPAPWPKQPRPRPVVAPEIIRRIETQAPVPAPVEPEIEMDPAERAAALVEILNELLDDPEARDRPVAVLYQDFTVRCRMRRVSGPETSLDAFRKRLAVARAGASEEVLSSDAWEKALTAAESLPEDLHGLFLFIARSAIEGAPCPSDAELAEAYGSHSPSRARRLIGYIEERGLLVCHVDFRGQRTLALPSLGVETAPGLASPLVKGLPPRRARG
;
A
#
# COMPACT_ATOMS: atom_id res chain seq x y z
N MET A 1 -18.56 32.33 23.67
CA MET A 1 -19.08 31.63 22.48
C MET A 1 -19.78 30.37 22.95
N LYS A 2 -21.05 30.14 22.55
CA LYS A 2 -21.65 28.81 22.74
C LYS A 2 -20.89 27.84 21.81
N THR A 3 -20.15 26.90 22.39
CA THR A 3 -19.38 25.88 21.68
C THR A 3 -20.14 24.56 21.55
N GLY A 4 -21.42 24.54 21.95
CA GLY A 4 -22.31 23.40 21.82
C GLY A 4 -22.76 23.21 20.37
N ILE A 5 -22.56 22.02 19.81
CA ILE A 5 -23.19 21.58 18.57
C ILE A 5 -24.39 20.69 18.89
N ASP A 6 -25.48 20.85 18.15
CA ASP A 6 -26.70 20.07 18.35
C ASP A 6 -26.54 18.68 17.72
N MET A 7 -26.52 17.63 18.53
CA MET A 7 -26.44 16.25 18.05
C MET A 7 -27.82 15.61 17.83
N GLY A 8 -28.90 16.21 18.31
CA GLY A 8 -30.26 15.67 18.25
C GLY A 8 -31.01 15.84 19.56
N SER A 9 -31.72 14.80 20.01
CA SER A 9 -32.58 14.88 21.20
C SER A 9 -32.34 13.75 22.19
N THR A 10 -32.50 14.03 23.48
CA THR A 10 -32.54 13.02 24.54
C THR A 10 -33.89 12.27 24.54
N ARG A 11 -34.04 11.26 25.40
CA ARG A 11 -35.33 10.57 25.61
C ARG A 11 -36.45 11.51 26.10
N SER A 12 -36.13 12.58 26.82
CA SER A 12 -37.11 13.58 27.29
C SER A 12 -37.48 14.60 26.20
N GLY A 13 -36.86 14.54 25.01
CA GLY A 13 -37.06 15.48 23.92
C GLY A 13 -36.24 16.77 24.04
N GLU A 14 -35.39 16.88 25.06
CA GLU A 14 -34.46 18.01 25.21
C GLU A 14 -33.32 17.92 24.19
N PRO A 15 -32.75 19.06 23.74
CA PRO A 15 -31.59 19.06 22.86
C PRO A 15 -30.39 18.33 23.49
N ALA A 16 -29.78 17.43 22.72
CA ALA A 16 -28.54 16.76 23.08
C ALA A 16 -27.36 17.56 22.49
N GLU A 17 -26.75 18.41 23.30
CA GLU A 17 -25.60 19.24 22.87
C GLU A 17 -24.26 18.51 23.11
N LEU A 18 -23.33 18.63 22.15
CA LEU A 18 -21.94 18.25 22.31
C LEU A 18 -21.07 19.50 22.43
N ASN A 19 -20.23 19.61 23.45
CA ASN A 19 -19.29 20.71 23.60
C ASN A 19 -18.05 20.50 22.73
N LEU A 20 -17.96 21.23 21.62
CA LEU A 20 -16.88 21.10 20.65
C LEU A 20 -15.51 21.46 21.24
N ALA A 21 -15.43 22.47 22.11
CA ALA A 21 -14.16 22.86 22.73
C ALA A 21 -13.63 21.75 23.65
N GLU A 22 -14.51 21.12 24.41
CA GLU A 22 -14.16 19.99 25.26
C GLU A 22 -13.77 18.78 24.41
N LEU A 23 -14.50 18.50 23.33
CA LEU A 23 -14.19 17.41 22.38
C LEU A 23 -12.78 17.54 21.80
N LEU A 24 -12.37 18.76 21.42
CA LEU A 24 -11.03 19.01 20.89
C LEU A 24 -9.91 18.64 21.88
N ALA A 25 -10.20 18.67 23.19
CA ALA A 25 -9.27 18.26 24.23
C ALA A 25 -9.36 16.77 24.59
N THR A 26 -10.51 16.14 24.38
CA THR A 26 -10.88 14.85 25.01
C THR A 26 -11.17 13.71 24.04
N ARG A 27 -11.30 13.99 22.73
CA ARG A 27 -11.48 13.01 21.63
C ARG A 27 -12.76 12.19 21.75
N LEU A 28 -13.17 11.52 20.68
CA LEU A 28 -14.40 10.74 20.65
C LEU A 28 -14.20 9.38 20.00
N LEU A 29 -14.81 8.36 20.60
CA LEU A 29 -14.98 7.05 20.03
C LEU A 29 -16.46 6.81 19.75
N VAL A 30 -16.77 6.46 18.51
CA VAL A 30 -18.11 6.08 18.05
C VAL A 30 -18.10 4.59 17.73
N GLN A 31 -19.05 3.85 18.28
CA GLN A 31 -19.21 2.43 17.99
C GLN A 31 -20.65 2.17 17.54
N GLY A 32 -20.81 1.31 16.55
CA GLY A 32 -22.10 0.74 16.19
C GLY A 32 -21.99 -0.17 14.99
N ASN A 33 -22.73 -1.27 14.99
CA ASN A 33 -22.72 -2.22 13.87
C ASN A 33 -23.30 -1.58 12.59
N SER A 34 -23.09 -2.23 11.44
CA SER A 34 -23.73 -1.82 10.19
C SER A 34 -25.24 -1.60 10.36
N GLY A 35 -25.73 -0.50 9.79
CA GLY A 35 -27.13 -0.05 9.91
C GLY A 35 -27.52 0.57 11.26
N SER A 36 -26.58 0.75 12.20
CA SER A 36 -26.85 1.44 13.48
C SER A 36 -27.06 2.95 13.34
N GLY A 37 -26.64 3.54 12.22
CA GLY A 37 -26.65 4.99 12.00
C GLY A 37 -25.32 5.68 12.35
N LYS A 38 -24.21 4.94 12.41
CA LYS A 38 -22.86 5.46 12.67
C LYS A 38 -22.44 6.53 11.65
N SER A 39 -22.51 6.26 10.35
CA SER A 39 -22.18 7.26 9.31
C SER A 39 -23.12 8.48 9.38
N HIS A 40 -24.39 8.27 9.70
CA HIS A 40 -25.37 9.35 9.95
C HIS A 40 -24.98 10.22 11.16
N LEU A 41 -24.52 9.61 12.25
CA LEU A 41 -23.98 10.32 13.42
C LEU A 41 -22.74 11.15 13.07
N LEU A 42 -21.80 10.56 12.31
CA LEU A 42 -20.61 11.27 11.88
C LEU A 42 -20.96 12.45 10.96
N ARG A 43 -21.88 12.27 10.01
CA ARG A 43 -22.41 13.39 9.20
C ARG A 43 -22.98 14.48 10.08
N ARG A 44 -23.83 14.15 11.05
CA ARG A 44 -24.38 15.15 11.97
C ARG A 44 -23.28 15.93 12.70
N LEU A 45 -22.28 15.24 13.24
CA LEU A 45 -21.13 15.87 13.89
C LEU A 45 -20.36 16.78 12.93
N LEU A 46 -20.06 16.29 11.72
CA LEU A 46 -19.29 17.00 10.71
C LEU A 46 -20.02 18.24 10.20
N GLU A 47 -21.30 18.13 9.84
CA GLU A 47 -22.12 19.25 9.35
C GLU A 47 -22.24 20.36 10.40
N GLN A 48 -22.52 20.00 11.65
CA GLN A 48 -22.70 20.98 12.72
C GLN A 48 -21.39 21.66 13.15
N SER A 49 -20.25 20.99 12.97
CA SER A 49 -18.93 21.51 13.35
C SER A 49 -18.13 22.12 12.19
N ALA A 50 -18.55 21.92 10.94
CA ALA A 50 -17.87 22.45 9.74
C ALA A 50 -17.62 23.96 9.76
N PRO A 51 -18.58 24.82 10.17
CA PRO A 51 -18.34 26.27 10.24
C PRO A 51 -17.49 26.68 11.46
N LEU A 52 -17.19 25.76 12.38
CA LEU A 52 -16.58 26.05 13.68
C LEU A 52 -15.12 25.58 13.78
N VAL A 53 -14.76 24.49 13.11
CA VAL A 53 -13.43 23.89 13.19
C VAL A 53 -13.03 23.25 11.87
N GLN A 54 -11.73 23.30 11.55
CA GLN A 54 -11.18 22.58 10.41
C GLN A 54 -11.37 21.06 10.57
N GLN A 55 -11.67 20.36 9.49
CA GLN A 55 -11.92 18.91 9.52
C GLN A 55 -11.06 18.15 8.51
N ALA A 56 -10.61 16.97 8.88
CA ALA A 56 -10.04 15.99 7.97
C ALA A 56 -10.74 14.65 8.18
N ILE A 57 -11.33 14.07 7.13
CA ILE A 57 -12.02 12.79 7.17
C ILE A 57 -11.16 11.75 6.46
N ILE A 58 -10.90 10.62 7.09
CA ILE A 58 -10.30 9.42 6.48
C ILE A 58 -11.45 8.48 6.14
N ASP A 59 -11.70 8.29 4.84
CA ASP A 59 -12.91 7.68 4.32
C ASP A 59 -12.58 6.44 3.46
N PRO A 60 -12.59 5.24 4.07
CA PRO A 60 -12.28 3.99 3.36
C PRO A 60 -13.38 3.53 2.39
N GLU A 61 -14.62 3.98 2.58
CA GLU A 61 -15.79 3.51 1.81
C GLU A 61 -16.37 4.60 0.88
N GLY A 62 -15.84 5.82 0.92
CA GLY A 62 -16.27 6.91 0.04
C GLY A 62 -17.59 7.57 0.45
N ASP A 63 -18.13 7.27 1.63
CA ASP A 63 -19.42 7.77 2.11
C ASP A 63 -19.42 9.32 2.19
N PHE A 64 -18.32 9.93 2.64
CA PHE A 64 -18.31 11.32 3.07
C PHE A 64 -17.96 12.32 1.96
N VAL A 65 -17.72 11.88 0.72
CA VAL A 65 -17.34 12.76 -0.40
C VAL A 65 -18.39 13.84 -0.69
N SER A 66 -19.66 13.60 -0.37
CA SER A 66 -20.75 14.57 -0.54
C SER A 66 -20.66 15.80 0.38
N LEU A 67 -19.81 15.77 1.42
CA LEU A 67 -19.53 16.97 2.23
C LEU A 67 -18.86 18.07 1.39
N ALA A 68 -18.12 17.71 0.34
CA ALA A 68 -17.50 18.68 -0.56
C ALA A 68 -18.52 19.56 -1.28
N ASP A 69 -19.72 19.03 -1.58
CA ASP A 69 -20.76 19.74 -2.32
C ASP A 69 -21.37 20.89 -1.50
N GLN A 70 -21.47 20.73 -0.18
CA GLN A 70 -22.27 21.62 0.69
C GLN A 70 -21.47 22.35 1.77
N PHE A 71 -20.36 21.76 2.24
CA PHE A 71 -19.63 22.24 3.42
C PHE A 71 -18.21 22.72 3.11
N GLY A 72 -17.84 22.77 1.83
CA GLY A 72 -16.56 23.34 1.37
C GLY A 72 -15.35 22.43 1.61
N HIS A 73 -15.58 21.14 1.86
CA HIS A 73 -14.51 20.15 1.92
C HIS A 73 -13.90 19.94 0.53
N VAL A 74 -12.60 19.65 0.48
CA VAL A 74 -11.93 19.21 -0.74
C VAL A 74 -11.68 17.71 -0.67
N VAL A 75 -12.06 16.99 -1.73
CA VAL A 75 -11.76 15.55 -1.85
C VAL A 75 -10.31 15.39 -2.26
N VAL A 76 -9.56 14.63 -1.47
CA VAL A 76 -8.20 14.19 -1.75
C VAL A 76 -8.28 12.74 -2.19
N ASP A 77 -7.80 12.47 -3.40
CA ASP A 77 -7.70 11.13 -3.96
C ASP A 77 -6.57 10.35 -3.26
N GLY A 78 -6.94 9.22 -2.64
CA GLY A 78 -6.04 8.32 -1.95
C GLY A 78 -5.05 7.59 -2.86
N THR A 79 -5.30 7.51 -4.17
CA THR A 79 -4.42 6.85 -5.15
C THR A 79 -3.09 7.59 -5.37
N ALA A 80 -2.99 8.83 -4.89
CA ALA A 80 -1.75 9.59 -4.90
C ALA A 80 -0.65 8.87 -4.08
N SER A 81 0.62 9.08 -4.47
CA SER A 81 1.72 8.44 -3.75
C SER A 81 1.80 8.89 -2.29
N PRO A 82 2.30 8.05 -1.36
CA PRO A 82 2.45 8.43 0.05
C PRO A 82 3.17 9.76 0.27
N ILE A 83 4.22 10.05 -0.52
CA ILE A 83 4.96 11.32 -0.45
C ILE A 83 4.08 12.51 -0.85
N GLU A 84 3.25 12.35 -1.89
CA GLU A 84 2.32 13.39 -2.31
C GLU A 84 1.21 13.61 -1.28
N LEU A 85 0.64 12.54 -0.73
CA LEU A 85 -0.36 12.62 0.35
C LEU A 85 0.19 13.36 1.58
N GLN A 86 1.44 13.10 1.96
CA GLN A 86 2.10 13.82 3.04
C GLN A 86 2.24 15.32 2.73
N LYS A 87 2.65 15.68 1.50
CA LYS A 87 2.73 17.09 1.04
C LYS A 87 1.35 17.76 0.99
N ILE A 88 0.31 17.03 0.57
CA ILE A 88 -1.07 17.51 0.57
C ILE A 88 -1.51 17.80 2.00
N ALA A 89 -1.32 16.86 2.94
CA ALA A 89 -1.66 17.04 4.34
C ALA A 89 -0.98 18.26 4.99
N LEU A 90 0.29 18.50 4.67
CA LEU A 90 0.99 19.72 5.09
C LEU A 90 0.28 20.99 4.58
N ARG A 91 -0.07 21.04 3.29
CA ARG A 91 -0.79 22.19 2.70
C ARG A 91 -2.19 22.37 3.27
N VAL A 92 -2.91 21.27 3.52
CA VAL A 92 -4.23 21.27 4.16
C VAL A 92 -4.18 22.01 5.49
N ARG A 93 -3.16 21.75 6.30
CA ARG A 93 -2.94 22.44 7.59
C ARG A 93 -2.51 23.89 7.41
N GLN A 94 -1.60 24.17 6.47
CA GLN A 94 -1.13 25.53 6.19
C GLN A 94 -2.26 26.46 5.77
N HIS A 95 -3.14 25.99 4.89
CA HIS A 95 -4.22 26.78 4.30
C HIS A 95 -5.56 26.62 5.02
N ARG A 96 -5.62 25.81 6.08
CA ARG A 96 -6.83 25.55 6.87
C ARG A 96 -8.03 25.06 6.05
N VAL A 97 -7.77 24.23 5.03
CA VAL A 97 -8.81 23.65 4.18
C VAL A 97 -9.37 22.39 4.83
N SER A 98 -10.69 22.23 4.91
CA SER A 98 -11.30 20.97 5.35
C SER A 98 -11.28 19.96 4.20
N VAL A 99 -11.04 18.68 4.50
CA VAL A 99 -10.80 17.66 3.46
C VAL A 99 -11.42 16.32 3.77
N VAL A 100 -11.72 15.56 2.72
CA VAL A 100 -12.07 14.14 2.75
C VAL A 100 -10.98 13.39 1.99
N LEU A 101 -10.23 12.53 2.66
CA LEU A 101 -9.32 11.58 2.02
C LEU A 101 -10.13 10.36 1.61
N ASN A 102 -10.46 10.25 0.31
CA ASN A 102 -11.19 9.12 -0.23
C ASN A 102 -10.22 7.96 -0.53
N LEU A 103 -10.49 6.78 0.04
CA LEU A 103 -9.67 5.58 -0.13
C LEU A 103 -10.46 4.40 -0.74
N GLU A 104 -11.67 4.63 -1.24
CA GLU A 104 -12.57 3.59 -1.79
C GLU A 104 -11.93 2.77 -2.91
N GLU A 105 -11.08 3.38 -3.72
CA GLU A 105 -10.41 2.72 -4.86
C GLU A 105 -9.14 1.94 -4.48
N LEU A 106 -8.72 1.97 -3.22
CA LEU A 106 -7.48 1.34 -2.75
C LEU A 106 -7.72 -0.01 -2.11
N ASP A 107 -6.75 -0.91 -2.26
CA ASP A 107 -6.73 -2.15 -1.48
C ASP A 107 -6.34 -1.91 -0.01
N ALA A 108 -6.48 -2.94 0.84
CA ALA A 108 -6.22 -2.81 2.26
C ALA A 108 -4.79 -2.38 2.62
N ASP A 109 -3.76 -2.79 1.86
CA ASP A 109 -2.38 -2.39 2.12
C ASP A 109 -2.15 -0.92 1.73
N GLU A 110 -2.70 -0.52 0.58
CA GLU A 110 -2.64 0.83 0.07
C GLU A 110 -3.40 1.82 0.97
N GLN A 111 -4.59 1.46 1.45
CA GLN A 111 -5.36 2.25 2.42
C GLN A 111 -4.55 2.55 3.68
N LEU A 112 -3.83 1.56 4.21
CA LEU A 112 -2.97 1.72 5.40
C LEU A 112 -1.81 2.68 5.12
N ARG A 113 -1.13 2.54 3.97
CA ARG A 113 0.01 3.39 3.59
C ARG A 113 -0.43 4.83 3.33
N ALA A 114 -1.53 5.01 2.60
CA ALA A 114 -2.11 6.32 2.31
C ALA A 114 -2.52 7.04 3.60
N THR A 115 -3.23 6.35 4.49
CA THR A 115 -3.64 6.89 5.80
C THR A 115 -2.44 7.25 6.66
N ALA A 116 -1.44 6.37 6.75
CA ALA A 116 -0.23 6.63 7.52
C ALA A 116 0.51 7.88 7.03
N ALA A 117 0.66 8.04 5.72
CA ALA A 117 1.37 9.15 5.12
C ALA A 117 0.61 10.48 5.29
N PHE A 118 -0.71 10.45 5.07
CA PHE A 118 -1.56 11.63 5.22
C PHE A 118 -1.62 12.10 6.68
N LEU A 119 -1.90 11.20 7.62
CA LEU A 119 -1.90 11.52 9.06
C LEU A 119 -0.51 11.97 9.54
N GLY A 120 0.57 11.37 9.02
CA GLY A 120 1.94 11.81 9.28
C GLY A 120 2.16 13.27 8.86
N GLY A 121 1.74 13.65 7.66
CA GLY A 121 1.82 15.03 7.18
C GLY A 121 1.01 16.02 8.03
N LEU A 122 -0.18 15.64 8.51
CA LEU A 122 -0.96 16.47 9.43
C LEU A 122 -0.24 16.69 10.78
N PHE A 123 0.51 15.68 11.23
CA PHE A 123 1.17 15.63 12.54
C PHE A 123 2.54 16.32 12.56
N ASP A 124 3.32 16.21 11.49
CA ASP A 124 4.72 16.68 11.42
C ASP A 124 4.88 18.14 10.98
N ILE A 125 3.78 18.85 10.75
CA ILE A 125 3.82 20.27 10.38
C ILE A 125 4.45 21.16 11.47
N ASP A 126 5.10 22.24 11.03
CA ASP A 126 5.64 23.28 11.89
C ASP A 126 4.62 23.83 12.90
N ARG A 127 5.11 24.15 14.10
CA ARG A 127 4.31 24.59 15.25
C ARG A 127 3.48 25.85 14.97
N ALA A 128 3.91 26.73 14.05
CA ALA A 128 3.15 27.90 13.65
C ALA A 128 1.79 27.56 13.03
N HIS A 129 1.60 26.32 12.57
CA HIS A 129 0.37 25.83 11.95
C HIS A 129 -0.44 24.89 12.85
N TRP A 130 -0.15 24.84 14.16
CA TRP A 130 -0.88 24.02 15.12
C TRP A 130 -2.23 24.60 15.52
N TYR A 131 -3.11 24.74 14.53
CA TYR A 131 -4.51 25.15 14.72
C TYR A 131 -5.39 23.96 15.11
N PRO A 132 -6.53 24.17 15.79
CA PRO A 132 -7.47 23.09 16.08
C PRO A 132 -8.06 22.47 14.80
N MET A 133 -8.01 21.14 14.72
CA MET A 133 -8.59 20.34 13.64
C MET A 133 -9.23 19.07 14.22
N LEU A 134 -10.43 18.77 13.75
CA LEU A 134 -11.09 17.49 13.99
C LEU A 134 -10.64 16.49 12.92
N VAL A 135 -10.05 15.37 13.34
CA VAL A 135 -9.63 14.29 12.43
C VAL A 135 -10.56 13.11 12.65
N VAL A 136 -11.47 12.88 11.72
CA VAL A 136 -12.43 11.78 11.75
C VAL A 136 -11.88 10.60 10.97
N VAL A 137 -11.83 9.44 11.60
CA VAL A 137 -11.40 8.18 10.96
C VAL A 137 -12.57 7.22 11.02
N ASP A 138 -13.19 6.96 9.86
CA ASP A 138 -14.18 5.89 9.77
C ASP A 138 -13.51 4.52 9.62
N GLU A 139 -14.22 3.49 10.02
CA GLU A 139 -13.73 2.10 10.15
C GLU A 139 -12.32 2.01 10.75
N ALA A 140 -12.09 2.70 11.87
CA ALA A 140 -10.78 2.83 12.52
C ALA A 140 -10.10 1.49 12.85
N GLN A 141 -10.85 0.39 12.93
CA GLN A 141 -10.27 -0.95 13.10
C GLN A 141 -9.46 -1.42 11.88
N LEU A 142 -9.70 -0.87 10.68
CA LEU A 142 -8.86 -1.12 9.49
C LEU A 142 -7.46 -0.56 9.73
N PHE A 143 -7.38 0.67 10.24
CA PHE A 143 -6.13 1.42 10.38
C PHE A 143 -5.36 1.13 11.68
N ALA A 144 -6.04 0.62 12.71
CA ALA A 144 -5.45 0.27 14.00
C ALA A 144 -5.94 -1.10 14.52
N PRO A 145 -5.67 -2.21 13.82
CA PRO A 145 -6.14 -3.54 14.21
C PRO A 145 -5.30 -4.14 15.36
N VAL A 146 -5.96 -4.91 16.25
CA VAL A 146 -5.28 -5.68 17.32
C VAL A 146 -4.45 -6.84 16.76
N MET A 147 -4.94 -7.51 15.71
CA MET A 147 -4.29 -8.67 15.09
C MET A 147 -3.86 -8.34 13.66
N ALA A 148 -2.86 -9.06 13.15
CA ALA A 148 -2.49 -8.97 11.74
C ALA A 148 -3.67 -9.40 10.86
N GLY A 149 -3.86 -8.70 9.75
CA GLY A 149 -4.90 -8.96 8.75
C GLY A 149 -4.27 -9.40 7.43
N GLU A 150 -4.93 -9.06 6.33
CA GLU A 150 -4.49 -9.38 4.96
C GLU A 150 -3.38 -8.45 4.44
N ALA A 151 -3.20 -7.28 5.07
CA ALA A 151 -2.19 -6.32 4.69
C ALA A 151 -0.79 -6.64 5.24
N SER A 152 0.25 -6.04 4.64
CA SER A 152 1.63 -6.22 5.07
C SER A 152 1.88 -5.70 6.49
N ASP A 153 2.79 -6.37 7.21
CA ASP A 153 3.17 -5.97 8.56
C ASP A 153 3.78 -4.56 8.63
N GLU A 154 4.47 -4.15 7.57
CA GLU A 154 5.04 -2.81 7.45
C GLU A 154 3.93 -1.75 7.36
N ALA A 155 2.98 -1.88 6.43
CA ALA A 155 1.88 -0.93 6.25
C ALA A 155 1.03 -0.84 7.53
N ARG A 156 0.73 -1.99 8.14
CA ARG A 156 0.02 -2.07 9.43
C ARG A 156 0.75 -1.31 10.52
N ARG A 157 2.07 -1.48 10.66
CA ARG A 157 2.88 -0.79 11.68
C ARG A 157 2.89 0.72 11.45
N LEU A 158 3.01 1.17 10.21
CA LEU A 158 2.98 2.59 9.86
C LEU A 158 1.64 3.23 10.21
N SER A 159 0.54 2.61 9.78
CA SER A 159 -0.82 3.10 10.05
C SER A 159 -1.16 3.09 11.54
N LEU A 160 -0.87 2.00 12.25
CA LEU A 160 -1.09 1.93 13.70
C LEU A 160 -0.27 2.99 14.45
N GLY A 161 0.97 3.23 14.01
CA GLY A 161 1.82 4.29 14.54
C GLY A 161 1.23 5.69 14.33
N ALA A 162 0.70 5.96 13.14
CA ALA A 162 0.03 7.22 12.81
C ALA A 162 -1.26 7.42 13.64
N MET A 163 -2.10 6.39 13.76
CA MET A 163 -3.30 6.39 14.61
C MET A 163 -2.96 6.60 16.09
N THR A 164 -1.89 5.97 16.58
CA THR A 164 -1.40 6.16 17.95
C THR A 164 -0.88 7.59 18.15
N ASN A 165 -0.17 8.18 17.17
CA ASN A 165 0.27 9.57 17.25
C ASN A 165 -0.92 10.54 17.28
N LEU A 166 -1.94 10.33 16.44
CA LEU A 166 -3.18 11.10 16.45
C LEU A 166 -3.86 11.03 17.84
N MET A 167 -4.07 9.82 18.34
CA MET A 167 -4.81 9.61 19.58
C MET A 167 -4.02 9.96 20.84
N CYS A 168 -2.75 9.58 20.98
CA CYS A 168 -1.99 9.87 22.22
C CYS A 168 -1.36 11.28 22.19
N ARG A 169 -0.86 11.74 21.03
CA ARG A 169 0.01 12.94 20.92
C ARG A 169 -0.63 14.09 20.14
N GLY A 170 -1.77 13.87 19.48
CA GLY A 170 -2.45 14.86 18.64
C GLY A 170 -2.91 16.11 19.38
N ARG A 171 -3.41 15.99 20.62
CA ARG A 171 -3.95 17.13 21.41
C ARG A 171 -2.98 18.30 21.49
N LYS A 172 -1.69 18.04 21.75
CA LYS A 172 -0.66 19.09 21.87
C LYS A 172 -0.42 19.83 20.54
N ARG A 173 -0.76 19.20 19.41
CA ARG A 173 -0.59 19.71 18.04
C ARG A 173 -1.88 20.27 17.44
N GLY A 174 -2.95 20.37 18.24
CA GLY A 174 -4.26 20.82 17.79
C GLY A 174 -5.04 19.77 16.99
N LEU A 175 -4.65 18.49 17.04
CA LEU A 175 -5.40 17.41 16.39
C LEU A 175 -6.28 16.69 17.40
N ALA A 176 -7.58 16.65 17.14
CA ALA A 176 -8.56 15.91 17.94
C ALA A 176 -9.11 14.74 17.14
N GLY A 177 -8.76 13.52 17.54
CA GLY A 177 -9.25 12.31 16.90
C GLY A 177 -10.72 12.03 17.23
N VAL A 178 -11.50 11.72 16.20
CA VAL A 178 -12.79 11.05 16.29
C VAL A 178 -12.65 9.73 15.54
N ILE A 179 -12.74 8.62 16.26
CA ILE A 179 -12.61 7.29 15.66
C ILE A 179 -13.95 6.59 15.68
N ALA A 180 -14.37 6.07 14.54
CA ALA A 180 -15.60 5.33 14.38
C ALA A 180 -15.31 3.90 13.96
N THR A 181 -16.00 2.93 14.55
CA THR A 181 -15.74 1.51 14.27
C THR A 181 -17.01 0.67 14.41
N GLN A 182 -17.16 -0.32 13.53
CA GLN A 182 -18.17 -1.36 13.72
C GLN A 182 -17.74 -2.40 14.76
N ARG A 183 -16.44 -2.66 14.89
CA ARG A 183 -15.87 -3.77 15.68
C ARG A 183 -14.84 -3.25 16.70
N LEU A 184 -15.34 -2.71 17.82
CA LEU A 184 -14.54 -2.17 18.91
C LEU A 184 -13.51 -3.18 19.48
N ALA A 185 -13.85 -4.46 19.53
CA ALA A 185 -12.95 -5.51 20.01
C ALA A 185 -11.75 -5.75 19.09
N LYS A 186 -11.85 -5.39 17.79
CA LYS A 186 -10.74 -5.47 16.83
C LYS A 186 -9.84 -4.24 16.84
N LEU A 187 -10.25 -3.15 17.48
CA LEU A 187 -9.51 -1.90 17.56
C LEU A 187 -8.44 -1.96 18.67
N ALA A 188 -7.24 -1.47 18.35
CA ALA A 188 -6.10 -1.46 19.26
C ALA A 188 -6.42 -0.70 20.57
N LYS A 189 -6.10 -1.33 21.72
CA LYS A 189 -6.48 -0.81 23.04
C LYS A 189 -5.90 0.56 23.34
N ASN A 190 -4.66 0.81 22.93
CA ASN A 190 -3.96 2.09 23.10
C ASN A 190 -4.58 3.22 22.27
N VAL A 191 -5.21 2.91 21.13
CA VAL A 191 -5.92 3.90 20.31
C VAL A 191 -7.29 4.20 20.93
N ALA A 192 -8.02 3.16 21.36
CA ALA A 192 -9.34 3.29 21.97
C ALA A 192 -9.32 3.98 23.34
N ALA A 193 -8.30 3.72 24.17
CA ALA A 193 -8.23 4.20 25.55
C ALA A 193 -7.98 5.71 25.68
N GLU A 194 -7.55 6.38 24.62
CA GLU A 194 -7.27 7.83 24.61
C GLU A 194 -8.52 8.69 24.38
N ALA A 195 -9.64 8.07 23.99
CA ALA A 195 -10.93 8.74 23.90
C ALA A 195 -11.57 8.82 25.28
N SER A 196 -12.02 10.01 25.68
CA SER A 196 -12.80 10.21 26.92
C SER A 196 -14.29 10.45 26.65
N ASN A 197 -14.68 10.59 25.38
CA ASN A 197 -16.08 10.64 24.97
C ASN A 197 -16.44 9.41 24.14
N PHE A 198 -17.66 8.93 24.34
CA PHE A 198 -18.18 7.72 23.78
C PHE A 198 -19.59 7.94 23.26
N LEU A 199 -19.86 7.45 22.04
CA LEU A 199 -21.20 7.30 21.48
C LEU A 199 -21.35 5.83 21.06
N MET A 200 -22.04 5.05 21.88
CA MET A 200 -22.23 3.61 21.68
C MET A 200 -23.63 3.34 21.13
N GLY A 201 -23.69 2.85 19.90
CA GLY A 201 -24.92 2.49 19.20
C GLY A 201 -25.22 1.00 19.30
N ARG A 202 -26.10 0.54 18.41
CA ARG A 202 -26.50 -0.88 18.38
C ARG A 202 -25.31 -1.81 18.13
N THR A 203 -25.13 -2.81 18.98
CA THR A 203 -24.13 -3.89 18.78
C THR A 203 -24.66 -5.26 19.19
N PHE A 204 -24.29 -6.30 18.45
CA PHE A 204 -24.82 -7.66 18.64
C PHE A 204 -23.84 -8.60 19.33
N LEU A 205 -22.53 -8.41 19.11
CA LEU A 205 -21.51 -9.35 19.55
C LEU A 205 -21.16 -9.09 21.01
N ASP A 206 -21.20 -10.14 21.82
CA ASP A 206 -20.93 -10.08 23.26
C ASP A 206 -19.56 -9.46 23.58
N ILE A 207 -18.55 -9.72 22.74
CA ILE A 207 -17.21 -9.14 22.91
C ILE A 207 -17.22 -7.61 22.72
N ASP A 208 -17.99 -7.09 21.77
CA ASP A 208 -18.09 -5.66 21.51
C ASP A 208 -18.93 -4.97 22.59
N MET A 209 -20.01 -5.62 23.05
CA MET A 209 -20.82 -5.15 24.19
C MET A 209 -20.00 -5.08 25.48
N GLN A 210 -19.22 -6.12 25.79
CA GLN A 210 -18.35 -6.12 26.98
C GLN A 210 -17.32 -4.99 26.90
N ARG A 211 -16.70 -4.78 25.73
CA ARG A 211 -15.74 -3.69 25.54
C ARG A 211 -16.39 -2.32 25.69
N ALA A 212 -17.62 -2.15 25.21
CA ALA A 212 -18.38 -0.92 25.41
C ALA A 212 -18.73 -0.72 26.90
N ALA A 213 -19.15 -1.78 27.60
CA ALA A 213 -19.46 -1.75 29.03
C ALA A 213 -18.23 -1.35 29.87
N ASP A 214 -17.07 -1.94 29.57
CA ASP A 214 -15.80 -1.61 30.24
C ASP A 214 -15.44 -0.12 30.08
N LEU A 215 -15.68 0.46 28.90
CA LEU A 215 -15.42 1.89 28.63
C LEU A 215 -16.44 2.81 29.29
N LEU A 216 -17.69 2.37 29.40
CA LEU A 216 -18.77 3.17 29.98
C LEU A 216 -18.91 3.01 31.50
N GLY A 217 -18.15 2.11 32.12
CA GLY A 217 -18.25 1.79 33.54
C GLY A 217 -19.60 1.14 33.91
N MET A 218 -20.18 0.39 32.96
CA MET A 218 -21.47 -0.30 33.14
C MET A 218 -21.26 -1.74 33.57
N ASP A 219 -22.24 -2.31 34.26
CA ASP A 219 -22.25 -3.75 34.49
C ASP A 219 -22.61 -4.52 33.21
N ARG A 220 -22.30 -5.82 33.19
CA ARG A 220 -22.52 -6.68 32.01
C ARG A 220 -24.00 -6.82 31.65
N ARG A 221 -24.91 -6.67 32.62
CA ARG A 221 -26.35 -6.83 32.42
C ARG A 221 -26.96 -5.58 31.80
N GLN A 222 -26.48 -4.41 32.18
CA GLN A 222 -26.79 -3.13 31.56
C GLN A 222 -26.33 -3.10 30.11
N ALA A 223 -25.18 -3.71 29.80
CA ALA A 223 -24.64 -3.76 28.43
C ALA A 223 -25.55 -4.49 27.43
N GLU A 224 -26.44 -5.38 27.89
CA GLU A 224 -27.40 -6.07 27.01
C GLU A 224 -28.33 -5.08 26.30
N MET A 225 -28.56 -3.88 26.86
CA MET A 225 -29.38 -2.84 26.25
C MET A 225 -28.86 -2.36 24.88
N PHE A 226 -27.55 -2.51 24.60
CA PHE A 226 -26.97 -2.13 23.31
C PHE A 226 -27.50 -2.98 22.16
N ARG A 227 -27.99 -4.19 22.44
CA ARG A 227 -28.59 -5.06 21.43
C ARG A 227 -29.93 -4.51 20.92
N ASP A 228 -30.67 -3.86 21.81
CA ASP A 228 -32.04 -3.42 21.59
C ASP A 228 -32.15 -1.94 21.13
N LEU A 229 -31.03 -1.23 21.02
CA LEU A 229 -31.02 0.15 20.51
C LEU A 229 -31.53 0.22 19.07
N GLU A 230 -32.41 1.18 18.79
CA GLU A 230 -32.88 1.45 17.44
C GLU A 230 -31.80 2.11 16.58
N ARG A 231 -31.95 2.05 15.25
CA ARG A 231 -31.12 2.84 14.34
C ARG A 231 -31.21 4.33 14.69
N GLY A 232 -30.05 4.99 14.75
CA GLY A 232 -29.96 6.41 15.09
C GLY A 232 -30.03 6.69 16.59
N GLN A 233 -30.15 5.68 17.45
CA GLN A 233 -30.05 5.82 18.90
C GLN A 233 -28.66 5.39 19.39
N PHE A 234 -28.09 6.21 20.27
CA PHE A 234 -26.78 6.01 20.87
C PHE A 234 -26.83 6.32 22.35
N VAL A 235 -25.96 5.68 23.13
CA VAL A 235 -25.68 6.09 24.51
C VAL A 235 -24.43 6.96 24.50
N ALA A 236 -24.60 8.21 24.93
CA ALA A 236 -23.56 9.22 25.03
C ALA A 236 -22.96 9.24 26.44
N LEU A 237 -21.64 9.27 26.54
CA LEU A 237 -20.90 9.45 27.81
C LEU A 237 -19.60 10.22 27.55
N GLY A 238 -19.25 11.14 28.44
CA GLY A 238 -17.97 11.83 28.42
C GLY A 238 -18.08 13.32 28.74
N PRO A 239 -16.96 14.00 29.01
CA PRO A 239 -16.94 15.40 29.42
C PRO A 239 -17.52 16.36 28.36
N ALA A 240 -17.41 16.04 27.07
CA ALA A 240 -17.98 16.84 25.98
C ALA A 240 -19.46 16.54 25.72
N LEU A 241 -20.03 15.51 26.35
CA LEU A 241 -21.41 15.06 26.13
C LEU A 241 -22.19 15.11 27.44
N SER A 242 -22.04 14.08 28.27
CA SER A 242 -22.73 13.93 29.55
C SER A 242 -21.86 13.16 30.54
N LYS A 243 -21.88 13.60 31.80
CA LYS A 243 -21.19 12.92 32.92
C LYS A 243 -21.78 11.55 33.25
N LYS A 244 -23.04 11.31 32.87
CA LYS A 244 -23.74 10.03 33.06
C LYS A 244 -24.19 9.50 31.70
N PRO A 245 -24.32 8.17 31.53
CA PRO A 245 -24.83 7.60 30.28
C PRO A 245 -26.17 8.22 29.90
N LEU A 246 -26.22 8.85 28.74
CA LEU A 246 -27.36 9.60 28.24
C LEU A 246 -27.81 9.02 26.90
N PRO A 247 -29.01 8.42 26.81
CA PRO A 247 -29.55 8.00 25.53
C PRO A 247 -29.90 9.22 24.66
N VAL A 248 -29.37 9.23 23.45
CA VAL A 248 -29.52 10.30 22.44
C VAL A 248 -30.03 9.69 21.14
N ARG A 249 -31.02 10.35 20.52
CA ARG A 249 -31.42 10.11 19.13
C ARG A 249 -30.78 11.18 18.27
N ILE A 250 -30.03 10.75 17.26
CA ILE A 250 -29.30 11.65 16.37
C ILE A 250 -30.27 12.42 15.48
N GLY A 251 -30.05 13.72 15.35
CA GLY A 251 -30.85 14.61 14.52
C GLY A 251 -30.71 14.36 13.01
N PRO A 252 -31.50 15.07 12.18
CA PRO A 252 -31.40 14.97 10.73
C PRO A 252 -30.07 15.55 10.20
N VAL A 253 -29.68 15.10 9.00
CA VAL A 253 -28.48 15.54 8.27
C VAL A 253 -28.88 16.07 6.89
N ALA A 254 -28.08 16.99 6.34
CA ALA A 254 -28.34 17.62 5.04
C ALA A 254 -27.58 16.94 3.88
N SER A 255 -26.39 16.39 4.16
CA SER A 255 -25.58 15.68 3.17
C SER A 255 -26.19 14.31 2.84
N VAL A 256 -26.17 13.97 1.55
CA VAL A 256 -26.70 12.69 1.05
C VAL A 256 -25.60 11.65 1.03
N ASP A 257 -25.97 10.43 1.38
CA ASP A 257 -25.08 9.28 1.27
C ASP A 257 -25.02 8.78 -0.17
N ARG A 258 -23.85 8.87 -0.81
CA ARG A 258 -23.65 8.37 -2.19
C ARG A 258 -23.28 6.88 -2.20
N GLY A 259 -22.78 6.35 -1.08
CA GLY A 259 -22.42 4.94 -0.88
C GLY A 259 -23.51 4.10 -0.21
N GLY A 260 -24.70 4.66 0.01
CA GLY A 260 -25.78 3.97 0.72
C GLY A 260 -26.13 2.61 0.10
N ALA A 261 -26.34 1.60 0.96
CA ALA A 261 -26.66 0.24 0.53
C ALA A 261 -27.77 0.23 -0.55
N PRO A 262 -27.60 -0.54 -1.64
CA PRO A 262 -28.51 -0.51 -2.78
C PRO A 262 -29.94 -0.78 -2.32
N SER A 263 -30.84 0.14 -2.66
CA SER A 263 -32.27 -0.01 -2.35
C SER A 263 -32.84 -1.21 -3.10
N LEU A 264 -33.72 -1.97 -2.44
CA LEU A 264 -34.49 -3.02 -3.11
C LEU A 264 -35.33 -2.38 -4.22
N MET A 265 -34.92 -2.57 -5.47
CA MET A 265 -35.71 -2.27 -6.65
C MET A 265 -36.33 -3.58 -7.15
N PRO A 266 -37.60 -3.56 -7.62
CA PRO A 266 -38.15 -4.72 -8.30
C PRO A 266 -37.27 -5.06 -9.51
N LEU A 267 -37.05 -6.36 -9.73
CA LEU A 267 -36.34 -6.82 -10.92
C LEU A 267 -37.10 -6.33 -12.16
N PRO A 268 -36.40 -5.90 -13.22
CA PRO A 268 -37.05 -5.51 -14.46
C PRO A 268 -37.85 -6.71 -15.01
N GLU A 269 -39.09 -6.46 -15.44
CA GLU A 269 -39.91 -7.48 -16.12
C GLU A 269 -39.36 -7.71 -17.52
N GLN A 270 -38.49 -8.70 -17.67
CA GLN A 270 -37.89 -9.11 -18.94
C GLN A 270 -38.11 -10.60 -19.15
N ALA A 271 -38.46 -10.99 -20.38
CA ALA A 271 -38.57 -12.40 -20.73
C ALA A 271 -37.18 -13.07 -20.64
N PRO A 272 -37.07 -14.34 -20.19
CA PRO A 272 -35.78 -15.02 -20.01
C PRO A 272 -34.90 -15.05 -21.27
N GLU A 273 -35.52 -15.09 -22.45
CA GLU A 273 -34.83 -15.10 -23.74
C GLU A 273 -34.16 -13.76 -24.05
N ASP A 274 -34.75 -12.64 -23.62
CA ASP A 274 -34.20 -11.30 -23.84
C ASP A 274 -33.09 -10.98 -22.82
N ALA A 275 -33.22 -11.46 -21.57
CA ALA A 275 -32.16 -11.39 -20.57
C ALA A 275 -30.91 -12.17 -20.99
N SER A 276 -31.09 -13.37 -21.60
CA SER A 276 -29.99 -14.17 -22.12
C SER A 276 -29.21 -13.43 -23.22
N LYS A 277 -29.92 -12.79 -24.16
CA LYS A 277 -29.28 -11.98 -25.20
C LYS A 277 -28.50 -10.81 -24.63
N LEU A 278 -29.02 -10.13 -23.60
CA LEU A 278 -28.31 -9.03 -22.94
C LEU A 278 -27.02 -9.47 -22.23
N ILE A 279 -26.96 -10.71 -21.72
CA ILE A 279 -25.78 -11.22 -21.00
C ILE A 279 -24.72 -11.79 -21.96
N PHE A 280 -25.14 -12.47 -23.02
CA PHE A 280 -24.23 -13.21 -23.90
C PHE A 280 -23.88 -12.49 -25.21
N THR A 281 -24.54 -11.37 -25.50
CA THR A 281 -24.20 -10.54 -26.67
C THR A 281 -23.25 -9.45 -26.22
N ALA A 282 -22.10 -9.35 -26.89
CA ALA A 282 -21.13 -8.33 -26.55
C ALA A 282 -21.71 -6.93 -26.82
N GLY A 283 -21.56 -6.03 -25.84
CA GLY A 283 -22.01 -4.64 -25.96
C GLY A 283 -21.10 -3.82 -26.89
N GLU A 284 -21.64 -2.78 -27.55
CA GLU A 284 -20.85 -1.90 -28.43
C GLU A 284 -19.71 -1.17 -27.68
N ASP A 285 -19.88 -0.94 -26.37
CA ASP A 285 -18.91 -0.29 -25.47
C ASP A 285 -18.16 -1.30 -24.55
N GLU A 286 -18.24 -2.60 -24.84
CA GLU A 286 -17.61 -3.62 -24.00
C GLU A 286 -16.09 -3.58 -24.17
N VAL A 287 -15.40 -3.11 -23.13
CA VAL A 287 -13.94 -3.17 -23.05
C VAL A 287 -13.53 -4.63 -23.00
N ALA A 288 -12.78 -5.09 -23.99
CA ALA A 288 -12.29 -6.47 -24.02
C ALA A 288 -11.62 -6.79 -22.69
N PRO A 289 -12.07 -7.83 -21.95
CA PRO A 289 -11.48 -8.17 -20.67
C PRO A 289 -9.99 -8.40 -20.87
N ALA A 290 -9.19 -7.78 -20.00
CA ALA A 290 -7.76 -8.03 -19.98
C ALA A 290 -7.53 -9.56 -19.98
N PRO A 291 -6.59 -10.08 -20.78
CA PRO A 291 -6.34 -11.50 -20.82
C PRO A 291 -6.08 -11.97 -19.39
N TRP A 292 -6.95 -12.88 -18.92
CA TRP A 292 -6.81 -13.47 -17.61
C TRP A 292 -5.35 -13.92 -17.46
N PRO A 293 -4.66 -13.58 -16.35
CA PRO A 293 -3.31 -14.09 -16.15
C PRO A 293 -3.43 -15.59 -16.32
N LYS A 294 -2.69 -16.15 -17.29
CA LYS A 294 -2.75 -17.57 -17.59
C LYS A 294 -2.46 -18.28 -16.28
N GLN A 295 -3.49 -18.86 -15.66
CA GLN A 295 -3.25 -19.70 -14.50
C GLN A 295 -2.19 -20.70 -14.96
N PRO A 296 -1.06 -20.83 -14.26
CA PRO A 296 -0.09 -21.83 -14.61
C PRO A 296 -0.87 -23.14 -14.63
N ARG A 297 -0.92 -23.79 -15.80
CA ARG A 297 -1.62 -25.07 -15.96
C ARG A 297 -1.18 -25.92 -14.77
N PRO A 298 -2.10 -26.41 -13.91
CA PRO A 298 -1.70 -27.34 -12.88
C PRO A 298 -0.96 -28.45 -13.60
N ARG A 299 0.35 -28.56 -13.34
CA ARG A 299 1.16 -29.61 -13.95
C ARG A 299 0.42 -30.90 -13.67
N PRO A 300 0.17 -31.78 -14.66
CA PRO A 300 -0.44 -33.06 -14.40
C PRO A 300 0.40 -33.71 -13.31
N VAL A 301 -0.19 -33.84 -12.12
CA VAL A 301 0.47 -34.52 -11.02
C VAL A 301 0.51 -35.96 -11.48
N VAL A 302 1.69 -36.43 -11.87
CA VAL A 302 1.94 -37.85 -12.11
C VAL A 302 1.99 -38.52 -10.74
N ALA A 303 0.86 -38.53 -10.03
CA ALA A 303 0.63 -39.26 -8.80
C ALA A 303 -0.09 -40.54 -9.22
N PRO A 304 0.52 -41.74 -9.10
CA PRO A 304 1.15 -42.28 -7.89
C PRO A 304 2.55 -42.90 -8.09
N GLU A 305 3.09 -42.89 -9.30
CA GLU A 305 4.31 -43.62 -9.66
C GLU A 305 5.59 -42.90 -9.23
N ILE A 306 5.54 -41.56 -9.16
CA ILE A 306 6.64 -40.71 -8.68
C ILE A 306 6.82 -40.87 -7.16
N ILE A 307 5.72 -40.91 -6.39
CA ILE A 307 5.78 -41.11 -4.93
C ILE A 307 6.37 -42.48 -4.61
N ARG A 308 5.96 -43.52 -5.35
CA ARG A 308 6.49 -44.89 -5.19
C ARG A 308 7.98 -45.00 -5.58
N ARG A 309 8.45 -44.22 -6.56
CA ARG A 309 9.88 -44.12 -6.93
C ARG A 309 10.70 -43.38 -5.88
N ILE A 310 10.16 -42.33 -5.26
CA ILE A 310 10.84 -41.57 -4.20
C ILE A 310 10.98 -42.41 -2.92
N GLU A 311 9.97 -43.22 -2.57
CA GLU A 311 10.02 -44.11 -1.39
C GLU A 311 10.95 -45.33 -1.58
N THR A 312 11.18 -45.77 -2.82
CA THR A 312 12.07 -46.91 -3.12
C THR A 312 13.51 -46.52 -3.43
N GLN A 313 13.79 -45.24 -3.71
CA GLN A 313 15.14 -44.70 -3.76
C GLN A 313 15.55 -44.18 -2.39
N ALA A 314 16.02 -45.07 -1.51
CA ALA A 314 16.96 -44.66 -0.48
C ALA A 314 18.18 -44.00 -1.15
N PRO A 315 18.69 -42.86 -0.67
CA PRO A 315 19.89 -42.25 -1.22
C PRO A 315 21.06 -43.22 -1.03
N VAL A 316 21.48 -43.86 -2.12
CA VAL A 316 22.77 -44.55 -2.17
C VAL A 316 23.83 -43.46 -2.05
N PRO A 317 24.80 -43.57 -1.12
CA PRO A 317 25.93 -42.65 -1.10
C PRO A 317 26.61 -42.74 -2.47
N ALA A 318 26.63 -41.64 -3.23
CA ALA A 318 27.29 -41.62 -4.52
C ALA A 318 28.78 -41.96 -4.32
N PRO A 319 29.39 -42.80 -5.18
CA PRO A 319 30.84 -42.94 -5.19
C PRO A 319 31.44 -41.57 -5.48
N VAL A 320 32.46 -41.18 -4.73
CA VAL A 320 33.30 -40.04 -5.06
C VAL A 320 34.03 -40.41 -6.36
N GLU A 321 33.49 -39.98 -7.50
CA GLU A 321 34.20 -40.09 -8.78
C GLU A 321 35.42 -39.15 -8.73
N PRO A 322 36.58 -39.58 -9.24
CA PRO A 322 37.80 -38.79 -9.17
C PRO A 322 37.60 -37.46 -9.92
N GLU A 323 37.84 -36.35 -9.22
CA GLU A 323 37.95 -35.02 -9.84
C GLU A 323 39.07 -35.10 -10.89
N ILE A 324 38.70 -34.98 -12.16
CA ILE A 324 39.67 -34.75 -13.22
C ILE A 324 40.11 -33.30 -13.03
N GLU A 325 41.41 -33.08 -12.77
CA GLU A 325 42.00 -31.73 -12.75
C GLU A 325 41.85 -31.11 -14.14
N MET A 326 40.78 -30.35 -14.34
CA MET A 326 40.66 -29.41 -15.45
C MET A 326 41.48 -28.18 -15.13
N ASP A 327 42.18 -27.63 -16.14
CA ASP A 327 42.81 -26.32 -16.04
C ASP A 327 41.75 -25.28 -15.61
N PRO A 328 42.01 -24.43 -14.59
CA PRO A 328 41.14 -23.34 -14.20
C PRO A 328 40.61 -22.49 -15.37
N ALA A 329 41.40 -22.29 -16.43
CA ALA A 329 40.98 -21.54 -17.61
C ALA A 329 39.94 -22.30 -18.46
N GLU A 330 40.17 -23.60 -18.72
CA GLU A 330 39.22 -24.46 -19.45
C GLU A 330 37.90 -24.62 -18.68
N ARG A 331 38.00 -24.69 -17.35
CA ARG A 331 36.86 -24.76 -16.45
C ARG A 331 36.01 -23.49 -16.47
N ALA A 332 36.65 -22.32 -16.45
CA ALA A 332 35.95 -21.04 -16.55
C ALA A 332 35.22 -20.92 -17.90
N ALA A 333 35.87 -21.31 -18.99
CA ALA A 333 35.27 -21.33 -20.33
C ALA A 333 34.04 -22.25 -20.40
N ALA A 334 34.14 -23.47 -19.84
CA ALA A 334 33.03 -24.42 -19.81
C ALA A 334 31.82 -23.89 -19.01
N LEU A 335 32.05 -23.16 -17.92
CA LEU A 335 30.97 -22.53 -17.14
C LEU A 335 30.25 -21.42 -17.91
N VAL A 336 30.99 -20.61 -18.67
CA VAL A 336 30.44 -19.56 -19.54
C VAL A 336 29.58 -20.17 -20.65
N GLU A 337 30.07 -21.23 -21.30
CA GLU A 337 29.28 -21.94 -22.32
C GLU A 337 27.97 -22.51 -21.76
N ILE A 338 28.01 -23.15 -20.59
CA ILE A 338 26.81 -23.70 -19.95
C ILE A 338 25.79 -22.59 -19.67
N LEU A 339 26.25 -21.42 -19.23
CA LEU A 339 25.38 -20.27 -18.93
C LEU A 339 24.77 -19.67 -20.20
N ASN A 340 25.54 -19.54 -21.28
CA ASN A 340 25.04 -19.06 -22.56
C ASN A 340 23.99 -20.02 -23.13
N GLU A 341 24.24 -21.33 -23.11
CA GLU A 341 23.25 -22.34 -23.53
C GLU A 341 21.98 -22.36 -22.67
N LEU A 342 22.05 -21.85 -21.45
CA LEU A 342 20.91 -21.75 -20.54
C LEU A 342 20.13 -20.45 -20.77
N LEU A 343 20.75 -19.40 -21.32
CA LEU A 343 20.14 -18.11 -21.63
C LEU A 343 19.67 -17.99 -23.10
N ASP A 344 20.16 -18.84 -23.99
CA ASP A 344 19.72 -18.95 -25.38
C ASP A 344 18.34 -19.61 -25.52
N ASP A 345 17.86 -20.34 -24.50
CA ASP A 345 16.47 -20.82 -24.42
C ASP A 345 15.53 -19.65 -24.08
N PRO A 346 14.65 -19.21 -25.00
CA PRO A 346 13.74 -18.08 -24.78
C PRO A 346 12.80 -18.31 -23.60
N GLU A 347 12.44 -19.57 -23.32
CA GLU A 347 11.57 -19.92 -22.17
C GLU A 347 12.35 -19.99 -20.84
N ALA A 348 13.67 -19.97 -20.86
CA ALA A 348 14.51 -20.03 -19.67
C ALA A 348 14.79 -18.65 -19.06
N ARG A 349 14.74 -17.57 -19.84
CA ARG A 349 15.00 -16.19 -19.37
C ARG A 349 14.04 -15.77 -18.25
N ASP A 350 12.81 -16.27 -18.28
CA ASP A 350 11.75 -15.98 -17.32
C ASP A 350 11.62 -17.01 -16.18
N ARG A 351 12.46 -18.06 -16.16
CA ARG A 351 12.38 -19.09 -15.11
C ARG A 351 12.96 -18.59 -13.79
N PRO A 352 12.41 -19.03 -12.64
CA PRO A 352 12.98 -18.72 -11.33
C PRO A 352 14.42 -19.22 -11.20
N VAL A 353 15.27 -18.44 -10.52
CA VAL A 353 16.71 -18.72 -10.31
C VAL A 353 16.97 -20.13 -9.78
N ALA A 354 16.10 -20.65 -8.91
CA ALA A 354 16.22 -22.01 -8.36
C ALA A 354 16.09 -23.11 -9.42
N VAL A 355 15.25 -22.91 -10.43
CA VAL A 355 15.06 -23.87 -11.55
C VAL A 355 16.26 -23.81 -12.49
N LEU A 356 16.74 -22.60 -12.78
CA LEU A 356 17.94 -22.39 -13.60
C LEU A 356 19.19 -22.98 -12.93
N TYR A 357 19.29 -22.87 -11.60
CA TYR A 357 20.40 -23.47 -10.86
C TYR A 357 20.40 -25.00 -10.90
N GLN A 358 19.22 -25.64 -10.89
CA GLN A 358 19.13 -27.09 -11.03
C GLN A 358 19.60 -27.55 -12.42
N ASP A 359 19.17 -26.89 -13.49
CA ASP A 359 19.62 -27.19 -14.86
C ASP A 359 21.13 -26.93 -15.01
N PHE A 360 21.61 -25.79 -14.52
CA PHE A 360 23.04 -25.46 -14.46
C PHE A 360 23.85 -26.56 -13.75
N THR A 361 23.39 -27.05 -12.60
CA THR A 361 24.10 -28.11 -11.85
C THR A 361 24.12 -29.43 -12.62
N VAL A 362 23.04 -29.76 -13.34
CA VAL A 362 22.97 -30.95 -14.20
C VAL A 362 23.95 -30.83 -15.37
N ARG A 363 23.98 -29.68 -16.06
CA ARG A 363 24.91 -29.42 -17.16
C ARG A 363 26.38 -29.40 -16.70
N CYS A 364 26.66 -28.83 -15.53
CA CYS A 364 27.98 -28.89 -14.89
C CYS A 364 28.42 -30.34 -14.66
N ARG A 365 27.54 -31.20 -14.13
CA ARG A 365 27.82 -32.64 -13.95
C ARG A 365 28.06 -33.37 -15.27
N MET A 366 27.24 -33.09 -16.30
CA MET A 366 27.40 -33.69 -17.63
C MET A 366 28.74 -33.33 -18.27
N ARG A 367 29.23 -32.10 -18.04
CA ARG A 367 30.53 -31.62 -18.51
C ARG A 367 31.68 -31.87 -17.53
N ARG A 368 31.43 -32.60 -16.43
CA ARG A 368 32.40 -32.91 -15.36
C ARG A 368 33.04 -31.67 -14.73
N VAL A 369 32.31 -30.55 -14.70
CA VAL A 369 32.72 -29.31 -14.04
C VAL A 369 32.21 -29.34 -12.58
N SER A 370 33.13 -29.40 -11.62
CA SER A 370 32.82 -29.59 -10.19
C SER A 370 33.68 -28.69 -9.29
N GLY A 371 33.11 -28.03 -8.27
CA GLY A 371 33.84 -27.34 -7.20
C GLY A 371 33.15 -26.05 -6.70
N PRO A 372 33.83 -25.16 -5.94
CA PRO A 372 33.17 -24.01 -5.28
C PRO A 372 32.52 -23.01 -6.25
N GLU A 373 33.04 -22.97 -7.47
CA GLU A 373 32.56 -22.17 -8.61
C GLU A 373 31.15 -22.58 -9.10
N THR A 374 30.68 -23.79 -8.78
CA THR A 374 29.34 -24.29 -9.13
C THR A 374 28.32 -24.08 -8.01
N SER A 375 28.68 -23.36 -6.95
CA SER A 375 27.76 -23.03 -5.85
C SER A 375 26.64 -22.08 -6.30
N LEU A 376 25.55 -22.02 -5.53
CA LEU A 376 24.40 -21.16 -5.84
C LEU A 376 24.79 -19.68 -5.89
N ASP A 377 25.67 -19.25 -4.98
CA ASP A 377 26.17 -17.87 -4.93
C ASP A 377 27.02 -17.54 -6.16
N ALA A 378 27.98 -18.42 -6.48
CA ALA A 378 28.83 -18.32 -7.66
C ALA A 378 28.03 -18.35 -8.99
N PHE A 379 26.94 -19.14 -9.03
CA PHE A 379 26.01 -19.18 -10.15
C PHE A 379 25.21 -17.89 -10.29
N ARG A 380 24.66 -17.34 -9.19
CA ARG A 380 23.89 -16.08 -9.21
C ARG A 380 24.72 -14.91 -9.72
N LYS A 381 25.96 -14.78 -9.25
CA LYS A 381 26.89 -13.74 -9.72
C LYS A 381 27.14 -13.86 -11.23
N ARG A 382 27.42 -15.08 -11.72
CA ARG A 382 27.64 -15.32 -13.16
C ARG A 382 26.38 -15.11 -14.00
N LEU A 383 25.21 -15.48 -13.49
CA LEU A 383 23.93 -15.24 -14.15
C LEU A 383 23.64 -13.74 -14.29
N ALA A 384 23.97 -12.93 -13.28
CA ALA A 384 23.86 -11.47 -13.35
C ALA A 384 24.79 -10.88 -14.41
N VAL A 385 26.04 -11.34 -14.49
CA VAL A 385 27.01 -10.95 -15.53
C VAL A 385 26.52 -11.35 -16.93
N ALA A 386 26.04 -12.58 -17.10
CA ALA A 386 25.57 -13.09 -18.38
C ALA A 386 24.28 -12.37 -18.84
N ARG A 387 23.36 -12.04 -17.93
CA ARG A 387 22.16 -11.22 -18.24
C ARG A 387 22.50 -9.78 -18.59
N ALA A 388 23.57 -9.23 -18.01
CA ALA A 388 24.04 -7.90 -18.36
C ALA A 388 24.60 -7.82 -19.79
N GLY A 389 25.04 -8.95 -20.38
CA GLY A 389 25.44 -9.04 -21.78
C GLY A 389 26.64 -8.15 -22.14
N ALA A 390 27.66 -8.12 -21.28
CA ALA A 390 28.90 -7.36 -21.49
C ALA A 390 29.87 -8.08 -22.45
N SER A 391 30.57 -7.34 -23.32
CA SER A 391 31.61 -7.88 -24.20
C SER A 391 32.88 -8.26 -23.43
N GLU A 392 33.76 -9.10 -24.01
CA GLU A 392 35.05 -9.47 -23.39
C GLU A 392 35.93 -8.26 -23.06
N GLU A 393 35.85 -7.20 -23.86
CA GLU A 393 36.56 -5.93 -23.62
C GLU A 393 36.03 -5.19 -22.38
N VAL A 394 34.71 -5.23 -22.13
CA VAL A 394 34.11 -4.64 -20.93
C VAL A 394 34.43 -5.47 -19.71
N LEU A 395 34.32 -6.80 -19.81
CA LEU A 395 34.59 -7.75 -18.72
C LEU A 395 36.03 -7.66 -18.18
N SER A 396 36.98 -7.27 -19.03
CA SER A 396 38.40 -7.11 -18.69
C SER A 396 38.80 -5.71 -18.21
N SER A 397 37.84 -4.78 -18.09
CA SER A 397 38.11 -3.40 -17.67
C SER A 397 38.13 -3.20 -16.15
N ASP A 398 39.04 -2.34 -15.67
CA ASP A 398 39.09 -1.90 -14.26
C ASP A 398 37.75 -1.28 -13.78
N ALA A 399 36.99 -0.67 -14.69
CA ALA A 399 35.69 -0.09 -14.39
C ALA A 399 34.64 -1.18 -14.13
N TRP A 400 34.71 -2.32 -14.83
CA TRP A 400 33.82 -3.45 -14.61
C TRP A 400 34.10 -4.19 -13.30
N GLU A 401 35.37 -4.34 -12.93
CA GLU A 401 35.73 -4.92 -11.62
C GLU A 401 35.18 -4.06 -10.46
N LYS A 402 35.30 -2.74 -10.57
CA LYS A 402 34.68 -1.79 -9.63
C LYS A 402 33.15 -1.88 -9.61
N ALA A 403 32.52 -2.14 -10.77
CA ALA A 403 31.09 -2.36 -10.86
C ALA A 403 30.64 -3.60 -10.08
N LEU A 404 31.38 -4.71 -10.22
CA LEU A 404 31.11 -5.94 -9.47
C LEU A 404 31.21 -5.73 -7.96
N THR A 405 32.26 -5.04 -7.49
CA THR A 405 32.41 -4.70 -6.06
C THR A 405 31.28 -3.79 -5.57
N ALA A 406 30.90 -2.77 -6.34
CA ALA A 406 29.81 -1.87 -5.97
C ALA A 406 28.45 -2.59 -5.88
N ALA A 407 28.21 -3.56 -6.77
CA ALA A 407 26.98 -4.36 -6.77
C ALA A 407 26.79 -5.15 -5.47
N GLU A 408 27.86 -5.62 -4.82
CA GLU A 408 27.77 -6.37 -3.56
C GLU A 408 27.14 -5.58 -2.40
N SER A 409 27.15 -4.24 -2.49
CA SER A 409 26.47 -3.38 -1.51
C SER A 409 24.95 -3.23 -1.74
N LEU A 410 24.44 -3.76 -2.85
CA LEU A 410 23.02 -3.77 -3.21
C LEU A 410 22.37 -5.13 -2.90
N PRO A 411 21.04 -5.17 -2.67
CA PRO A 411 20.26 -6.39 -2.72
C PRO A 411 20.51 -7.20 -4.00
N GLU A 412 20.56 -8.53 -3.88
CA GLU A 412 20.87 -9.46 -4.98
C GLU A 412 19.96 -9.29 -6.20
N ASP A 413 18.69 -8.94 -6.00
CA ASP A 413 17.72 -8.74 -7.08
C ASP A 413 18.01 -7.49 -7.92
N LEU A 414 18.84 -6.56 -7.42
CA LEU A 414 19.26 -5.34 -8.13
C LEU A 414 20.60 -5.48 -8.83
N HIS A 415 21.35 -6.57 -8.61
CA HIS A 415 22.68 -6.76 -9.22
C HIS A 415 22.60 -6.72 -10.74
N GLY A 416 21.65 -7.43 -11.34
CA GLY A 416 21.46 -7.45 -12.80
C GLY A 416 21.15 -6.07 -13.38
N LEU A 417 20.26 -5.32 -12.74
CA LEU A 417 19.90 -3.96 -13.18
C LEU A 417 21.09 -3.01 -13.07
N PHE A 418 21.84 -3.06 -11.96
CA PHE A 418 23.01 -2.19 -11.75
C PHE A 418 24.13 -2.52 -12.74
N LEU A 419 24.44 -3.79 -12.96
CA LEU A 419 25.47 -4.22 -13.91
C LEU A 419 25.08 -3.89 -15.37
N PHE A 420 23.80 -3.93 -15.71
CA PHE A 420 23.30 -3.46 -17.00
C PHE A 420 23.58 -1.96 -17.21
N ILE A 421 23.30 -1.12 -16.20
CA ILE A 421 23.57 0.33 -16.24
C ILE A 421 25.08 0.59 -16.31
N ALA A 422 25.88 -0.12 -15.51
CA ALA A 422 27.34 0.01 -15.49
C ALA A 422 27.94 -0.34 -16.85
N ARG A 423 27.49 -1.44 -17.48
CA ARG A 423 27.89 -1.80 -18.85
C ARG A 423 27.60 -0.66 -19.83
N SER A 424 26.35 -0.15 -19.84
CA SER A 424 25.97 0.94 -20.74
C SER A 424 26.83 2.20 -20.56
N ALA A 425 27.29 2.48 -19.34
CA ALA A 425 28.18 3.60 -19.07
C ALA A 425 29.62 3.34 -19.54
N ILE A 426 30.14 2.11 -19.33
CA ILE A 426 31.49 1.72 -19.79
C ILE A 426 31.58 1.74 -21.32
N GLU A 427 30.53 1.28 -22.00
CA GLU A 427 30.43 1.28 -23.46
C GLU A 427 30.13 2.66 -24.04
N GLY A 428 29.86 3.68 -23.21
CA GLY A 428 29.45 5.02 -23.66
C GLY A 428 28.12 5.03 -24.41
N ALA A 429 27.27 4.03 -24.18
CA ALA A 429 25.97 3.91 -24.82
C ALA A 429 25.00 5.02 -24.33
N PRO A 430 24.00 5.41 -25.15
CA PRO A 430 22.93 6.28 -24.70
C PRO A 430 22.27 5.74 -23.43
N CYS A 431 21.88 6.63 -22.52
CA CYS A 431 21.20 6.28 -21.30
C CYS A 431 19.96 5.42 -21.62
N PRO A 432 19.86 4.21 -21.04
CA PRO A 432 18.70 3.36 -21.25
C PRO A 432 17.40 4.06 -20.84
N SER A 433 16.32 3.79 -21.56
CA SER A 433 14.98 4.25 -21.25
C SER A 433 14.39 3.54 -20.04
N ASP A 434 13.34 4.09 -19.44
CA ASP A 434 12.63 3.46 -18.32
C ASP A 434 12.06 2.08 -18.67
N ALA A 435 11.74 1.84 -19.94
CA ALA A 435 11.25 0.54 -20.41
C ALA A 435 12.38 -0.51 -20.45
N GLU A 436 13.54 -0.15 -21.00
CA GLU A 436 14.72 -1.03 -21.06
C GLU A 436 15.24 -1.36 -19.66
N LEU A 437 15.20 -0.39 -18.74
CA LEU A 437 15.57 -0.60 -17.33
C LEU A 437 14.55 -1.49 -16.60
N ALA A 438 13.26 -1.36 -16.91
CA ALA A 438 12.25 -2.24 -16.37
C ALA A 438 12.48 -3.68 -16.85
N GLU A 439 12.73 -3.87 -18.15
CA GLU A 439 13.00 -5.16 -18.76
C GLU A 439 14.27 -5.81 -18.19
N ALA A 440 15.36 -5.06 -18.02
CA ALA A 440 16.59 -5.55 -17.41
C ALA A 440 16.40 -6.03 -15.95
N TYR A 441 15.41 -5.49 -15.24
CA TYR A 441 15.01 -5.95 -13.91
C TYR A 441 13.98 -7.11 -13.94
N GLY A 442 13.37 -7.41 -15.08
CA GLY A 442 12.29 -8.40 -15.20
C GLY A 442 10.90 -7.84 -14.87
N SER A 443 10.67 -6.54 -15.15
CA SER A 443 9.38 -5.86 -14.98
C SER A 443 8.92 -5.18 -16.27
N HIS A 444 7.61 -5.07 -16.47
CA HIS A 444 7.04 -4.27 -17.55
C HIS A 444 6.64 -2.86 -17.11
N SER A 445 7.04 -2.41 -15.91
CA SER A 445 6.62 -1.14 -15.33
C SER A 445 7.72 -0.07 -15.38
N PRO A 446 7.60 0.95 -16.26
CA PRO A 446 8.55 2.07 -16.32
C PRO A 446 8.61 2.90 -15.03
N SER A 447 7.51 2.98 -14.27
CA SER A 447 7.48 3.67 -12.98
C SER A 447 8.28 2.92 -11.91
N ARG A 448 8.26 1.58 -11.94
CA ARG A 448 9.09 0.75 -11.06
C ARG A 448 10.58 0.94 -11.35
N ALA A 449 10.99 0.99 -12.61
CA ALA A 449 12.38 1.27 -13.00
C ALA A 449 12.86 2.62 -12.43
N ARG A 450 12.08 3.70 -12.56
CA ARG A 450 12.42 5.01 -11.98
C ARG A 450 12.61 4.96 -10.46
N ARG A 451 11.77 4.21 -9.75
CA ARG A 451 11.91 4.03 -8.30
C ARG A 451 13.21 3.29 -7.93
N LEU A 452 13.59 2.26 -8.70
CA LEU A 452 14.82 1.50 -8.48
C LEU A 452 16.07 2.35 -8.74
N ILE A 453 16.06 3.20 -9.77
CA ILE A 453 17.15 4.17 -10.00
C ILE A 453 17.32 5.09 -8.79
N GLY A 454 16.22 5.66 -8.27
CA GLY A 454 16.25 6.51 -7.07
C GLY A 454 16.78 5.78 -5.85
N TYR A 455 16.45 4.50 -5.68
CA TYR A 455 17.00 3.67 -4.60
C TYR A 455 18.52 3.47 -4.70
N ILE A 456 19.04 3.23 -5.91
CA ILE A 456 20.48 3.07 -6.15
C ILE A 456 21.20 4.41 -5.96
N GLU A 457 20.55 5.53 -6.33
CA GLU A 457 21.04 6.89 -6.13
C GLU A 457 21.14 7.29 -4.65
N GLU A 458 20.15 6.93 -3.82
CA GLU A 458 20.20 7.14 -2.36
C GLU A 458 21.38 6.42 -1.68
N ARG A 459 21.87 5.33 -2.28
CA ARG A 459 23.06 4.60 -1.83
C ARG A 459 24.37 5.15 -2.40
N GLY A 460 24.31 6.20 -3.22
CA GLY A 460 25.48 6.89 -3.76
C GLY A 460 26.23 6.14 -4.86
N LEU A 461 25.64 5.06 -5.41
CA LEU A 461 26.27 4.27 -6.48
C LEU A 461 25.97 4.81 -7.88
N LEU A 462 24.97 5.68 -7.98
CA LEU A 462 24.47 6.26 -9.22
C LEU A 462 24.04 7.71 -8.96
N VAL A 463 24.20 8.58 -9.95
CA VAL A 463 23.64 9.93 -9.95
C VAL A 463 22.88 10.15 -11.26
N CYS A 464 21.64 10.60 -11.14
CA CYS A 464 20.78 10.85 -12.29
C CYS A 464 20.77 12.34 -12.63
N HIS A 465 21.26 12.67 -13.83
CA HIS A 465 21.22 14.02 -14.36
C HIS A 465 20.26 14.11 -15.54
N VAL A 466 19.43 15.15 -15.58
CA VAL A 466 18.57 15.44 -16.73
C VAL A 466 18.90 16.84 -17.23
N ASP A 467 19.28 16.94 -18.50
CA ASP A 467 19.62 18.22 -19.13
C ASP A 467 18.37 19.04 -19.47
N PHE A 468 18.57 20.27 -19.93
CA PHE A 468 17.49 21.17 -20.34
C PHE A 468 16.72 20.69 -21.59
N ARG A 469 17.24 19.70 -22.32
CA ARG A 469 16.61 19.06 -23.48
C ARG A 469 15.81 17.81 -23.08
N GLY A 470 15.79 17.46 -21.78
CA GLY A 470 15.11 16.29 -21.25
C GLY A 470 15.87 14.97 -21.46
N GLN A 471 17.15 15.04 -21.84
CA GLN A 471 18.03 13.87 -21.95
C GLN A 471 18.60 13.54 -20.58
N ARG A 472 18.51 12.27 -20.20
CA ARG A 472 19.04 11.70 -18.98
C ARG A 472 20.45 11.17 -19.20
N THR A 473 21.30 11.38 -18.22
CA THR A 473 22.62 10.76 -18.05
C THR A 473 22.65 10.09 -16.68
N LEU A 474 23.17 8.87 -16.63
CA LEU A 474 23.38 8.13 -15.39
C LEU A 474 24.90 8.06 -15.15
N ALA A 475 25.38 8.80 -14.16
CA ALA A 475 26.77 8.79 -13.75
C ALA A 475 26.98 7.75 -12.65
N LEU A 476 28.08 6.99 -12.70
CA LEU A 476 28.47 6.03 -11.66
C LEU A 476 29.77 6.53 -10.99
N PRO A 477 29.67 7.31 -9.89
CA PRO A 477 30.83 7.99 -9.31
C PRO A 477 31.94 7.04 -8.85
N SER A 478 31.58 5.86 -8.36
CA SER A 478 32.52 4.82 -7.91
C SER A 478 33.33 4.20 -9.04
N LEU A 479 32.82 4.24 -10.28
CA LEU A 479 33.49 3.70 -11.46
C LEU A 479 34.19 4.81 -12.25
N GLY A 480 33.76 6.07 -12.09
CA GLY A 480 34.29 7.22 -12.85
C GLY A 480 33.80 7.27 -14.30
N VAL A 481 32.67 6.62 -14.60
CA VAL A 481 32.06 6.55 -15.94
C VAL A 481 30.61 7.05 -15.90
N GLU A 482 30.10 7.47 -17.04
CA GLU A 482 28.71 7.91 -17.22
C GLU A 482 28.15 7.44 -18.57
N THR A 483 26.84 7.27 -18.65
CA THR A 483 26.17 6.98 -19.93
C THR A 483 26.16 8.23 -20.83
N ALA A 484 26.10 8.02 -22.14
CA ALA A 484 25.82 9.14 -23.05
C ALA A 484 24.37 9.65 -22.82
N PRO A 485 24.07 10.93 -23.10
CA PRO A 485 22.71 11.46 -22.96
C PRO A 485 21.68 10.65 -23.76
N GLY A 486 20.58 10.25 -23.10
CA GLY A 486 19.51 9.44 -23.70
C GLY A 486 18.12 9.81 -23.19
N LEU A 487 17.05 9.47 -23.91
CA LEU A 487 15.68 9.80 -23.49
C LEU A 487 15.18 8.80 -22.45
N ALA A 488 14.84 9.27 -21.25
CA ALA A 488 14.27 8.42 -20.20
C ALA A 488 12.91 7.82 -20.57
N SER A 489 12.13 8.49 -21.42
CA SER A 489 10.85 8.01 -21.94
C SER A 489 10.75 8.32 -23.43
N PRO A 490 10.22 7.39 -24.27
CA PRO A 490 10.06 7.65 -25.69
C PRO A 490 9.10 8.83 -25.91
N LEU A 491 9.43 9.70 -26.88
CA LEU A 491 8.60 10.84 -27.26
C LEU A 491 7.28 10.36 -27.86
N VAL A 492 6.19 10.45 -27.08
CA VAL A 492 4.84 10.28 -27.62
C VAL A 492 4.52 11.50 -28.50
N LYS A 493 4.42 11.30 -29.82
CA LYS A 493 3.94 12.34 -30.74
C LYS A 493 2.53 12.79 -30.30
N GLY A 494 2.40 14.04 -29.86
CA GLY A 494 1.09 14.69 -29.69
C GLY A 494 0.78 15.32 -28.33
N LEU A 495 1.63 15.17 -27.30
CA LEU A 495 1.44 15.92 -26.04
C LEU A 495 2.36 17.14 -25.98
N PRO A 496 1.86 18.34 -25.62
CA PRO A 496 2.70 19.51 -25.45
C PRO A 496 3.66 19.30 -24.27
N PRO A 497 4.91 19.80 -24.36
CA PRO A 497 5.91 19.59 -23.32
C PRO A 497 5.46 20.24 -22.01
N ARG A 498 5.45 19.44 -20.93
CA ARG A 498 5.28 19.96 -19.56
C ARG A 498 6.38 20.99 -19.31
N ARG A 499 6.00 22.26 -19.16
CA ARG A 499 6.92 23.34 -18.78
C ARG A 499 7.59 22.99 -17.45
N ALA A 500 8.91 22.90 -17.46
CA ALA A 500 9.72 22.89 -16.26
C ALA A 500 9.42 24.17 -15.45
N ARG A 501 9.02 24.01 -14.19
CA ARG A 501 8.96 25.13 -13.24
C ARG A 501 10.35 25.26 -12.62
N GLY A 502 11.01 26.37 -12.91
CA GLY A 502 12.16 26.86 -12.13
C GLY A 502 11.73 27.46 -10.80
#